data_AF-F6BBG3-F1
#
_entry.id   AF-F6BBG3-F1
#
_cell.length_a   1.000
_cell.length_b   1.000
_cell.length_c   1.000
_cell.angle_alpha   90.00
_cell.angle_beta   90.00
_cell.angle_gamma   90.00
#
_symmetry.space_group_name_H-M   'P 1'
#
loop_
_entity.id
_entity.type
_entity.pdbx_description
1 polymer ?
#
loop_
_entity_poly.entity_id
_entity_poly.type
_entity_poly.pdbx_seq_one_letter_code
_entity_poly.pdbx_strand_id
1 'polypeptide(L)'
;MAICKRCQRILDRYKNYTPKEVIKDSYCIFHHPSYWKEYGDKVREAFYNEVVDAVTNDKELICVGYYLPEIDFRDFADRIGKDKIIFKKRVIFEEANFQKINFGKVEFRENVYFSKAKFNGIVRFLEVVFDGKVYFSRTAFMGRRSF
;
A
#
# COMPACT_ATOMS: atom_id res chain seq x y z
N MET A 1 17.88 15.17 8.53
CA MET A 1 17.49 13.86 9.09
C MET A 1 17.95 12.74 8.16
N ALA A 2 18.18 11.54 8.67
CA ALA A 2 18.65 10.40 7.88
C ALA A 2 17.50 9.77 7.07
N ILE A 3 17.79 9.32 5.84
CA ILE A 3 16.82 8.62 4.97
C ILE A 3 16.81 7.12 5.29
N CYS A 4 15.63 6.51 5.28
CA CYS A 4 15.45 5.07 5.45
C CYS A 4 16.28 4.24 4.46
N LYS A 5 17.01 3.24 4.96
CA LYS A 5 17.87 2.35 4.14
C LYS A 5 17.11 1.65 3.01
N ARG A 6 15.85 1.27 3.24
CA ARG A 6 15.01 0.62 2.23
C ARG A 6 14.42 1.61 1.24
N CYS A 7 14.12 2.84 1.66
CA CYS A 7 13.77 3.93 0.75
C CYS A 7 14.89 4.24 -0.24
N GLN A 8 16.15 4.25 0.22
CA GLN A 8 17.30 4.52 -0.65
C GLN A 8 17.39 3.53 -1.82
N ARG A 9 17.19 2.23 -1.56
CA ARG A 9 17.19 1.17 -2.59
C ARG A 9 16.01 1.27 -3.57
N ILE A 10 14.89 1.84 -3.14
CA ILE A 10 13.71 2.00 -4.00
C ILE A 10 13.95 3.13 -5.01
N LEU A 11 14.68 4.18 -4.62
CA LEU A 11 15.02 5.30 -5.51
C LEU A 11 15.81 4.86 -6.75
N ASP A 12 16.61 3.79 -6.64
CA ASP A 12 17.36 3.23 -7.77
C ASP A 12 16.44 2.73 -8.90
N ARG A 13 15.22 2.29 -8.56
CA ARG A 13 14.24 1.75 -9.52
C ARG A 13 13.08 2.71 -9.80
N TYR A 14 12.70 3.53 -8.84
CA TYR A 14 11.54 4.42 -8.91
C TYR A 14 11.95 5.85 -8.55
N LYS A 15 12.34 6.64 -9.56
CA LYS A 15 12.84 8.01 -9.37
C LYS A 15 11.80 8.98 -8.80
N ASN A 16 10.52 8.69 -8.99
CA ASN A 16 9.36 9.42 -8.46
C ASN A 16 8.98 9.01 -7.03
N TYR A 17 9.67 8.04 -6.43
CA TYR A 17 9.42 7.63 -5.05
C TYR A 17 9.86 8.72 -4.08
N THR A 18 8.96 9.18 -3.22
CA THR A 18 9.32 10.08 -2.11
C THR A 18 9.99 9.26 -1.00
N PRO A 19 11.26 9.48 -0.64
CA PRO A 19 11.91 8.77 0.47
C PRO A 19 11.44 9.32 1.82
N LYS A 20 11.41 8.45 2.84
CA LYS A 20 10.91 8.80 4.17
C LYS A 20 12.05 8.78 5.17
N GLU A 21 11.96 9.67 6.15
CA GLU A 21 12.93 9.80 7.21
C GLU A 21 12.94 8.56 8.12
N VAL A 22 14.11 8.28 8.69
CA VAL A 22 14.28 7.24 9.70
C VAL A 22 13.51 7.62 10.94
N ILE A 23 12.75 6.65 11.47
CA ILE A 23 12.12 6.75 12.78
C ILE A 23 12.81 5.86 13.82
N LYS A 24 13.32 4.68 13.42
CA LYS A 24 13.93 3.68 14.29
C LYS A 24 14.71 2.65 13.46
N ASP A 25 15.81 2.12 13.97
CA ASP A 25 16.58 1.01 13.37
C ASP A 25 16.94 1.22 11.88
N SER A 26 17.22 2.47 11.49
CA SER A 26 17.47 2.89 10.09
C SER A 26 16.29 2.70 9.12
N TYR A 27 15.08 2.50 9.62
CA TYR A 27 13.85 2.35 8.86
C TYR A 27 12.87 3.50 9.09
N CYS A 28 12.08 3.80 8.07
CA CYS A 28 10.94 4.71 8.17
C CYS A 28 9.69 3.98 8.69
N ILE A 29 8.63 4.76 8.87
CA ILE A 29 7.31 4.32 9.34
C ILE A 29 6.76 3.10 8.58
N PHE A 30 7.00 3.02 7.27
CA PHE A 30 6.50 1.92 6.43
C PHE A 30 7.44 0.72 6.35
N HIS A 31 8.74 0.90 6.59
CA HIS A 31 9.72 -0.17 6.39
C HIS A 31 10.17 -0.85 7.68
N HIS A 32 9.83 -0.30 8.83
CA HIS A 32 10.15 -0.92 10.11
C HIS A 32 9.22 -2.13 10.38
N PRO A 33 9.76 -3.34 10.62
CA PRO A 33 8.98 -4.59 10.62
C PRO A 33 7.95 -4.71 11.74
N SER A 34 8.12 -3.94 12.82
CA SER A 34 7.24 -3.97 13.99
C SER A 34 6.64 -2.63 14.39
N TYR A 35 6.95 -1.52 13.71
CA TYR A 35 6.50 -0.19 14.18
C TYR A 35 4.97 -0.05 14.12
N TRP A 36 4.36 -0.61 13.07
CA TRP A 36 2.91 -0.66 12.90
C TRP A 36 2.16 -1.40 14.03
N LYS A 37 2.83 -2.25 14.82
CA LYS A 37 2.19 -2.99 15.91
C LYS A 37 1.77 -2.07 17.05
N GLU A 38 2.59 -1.06 17.34
CA GLU A 38 2.33 -0.07 18.39
C GLU A 38 1.69 1.20 17.81
N TYR A 39 2.00 1.54 16.55
CA TYR A 39 1.61 2.81 15.93
C TYR A 39 0.74 2.61 14.69
N GLY A 40 -0.14 1.60 14.71
CA GLY A 40 -0.96 1.20 13.57
C GLY A 40 -1.74 2.36 12.95
N ASP A 41 -2.39 3.19 13.77
CA ASP A 41 -3.17 4.32 13.27
C ASP A 41 -2.28 5.36 12.56
N LYS A 42 -1.11 5.66 13.12
CA LYS A 42 -0.15 6.57 12.49
C LYS A 42 0.36 6.05 11.14
N VAL A 43 0.64 4.74 11.04
CA VAL A 43 1.05 4.11 9.78
C VAL A 43 -0.09 4.14 8.76
N ARG A 44 -1.33 3.85 9.20
CA ARG A 44 -2.52 3.88 8.34
C ARG A 44 -2.79 5.27 7.78
N GLU A 45 -2.81 6.30 8.62
CA GLU A 45 -3.06 7.67 8.17
C GLU A 45 -1.92 8.18 7.26
N ALA A 46 -0.66 7.82 7.56
CA ALA A 46 0.44 8.12 6.64
C ALA A 46 0.27 7.44 5.28
N PHE A 47 -0.20 6.18 5.25
CA PHE A 47 -0.50 5.47 4.01
C PHE A 47 -1.65 6.12 3.23
N TYR A 48 -2.73 6.53 3.92
CA TYR A 48 -3.83 7.22 3.27
C TYR A 48 -3.43 8.59 2.70
N ASN A 49 -2.49 9.30 3.32
CA ASN A 49 -1.92 10.49 2.71
C ASN A 49 -1.19 10.19 1.38
N GLU A 50 -0.48 9.05 1.28
CA GLU A 50 0.12 8.62 0.00
C GLU A 50 -0.95 8.24 -1.03
N VAL A 51 -2.06 7.64 -0.60
CA VAL A 51 -3.20 7.34 -1.48
C VAL A 51 -3.80 8.63 -2.03
N VAL A 52 -4.08 9.62 -1.17
CA VAL A 52 -4.64 10.91 -1.58
C VAL A 52 -3.73 11.60 -2.58
N ASP A 53 -2.44 11.64 -2.27
CA ASP A 53 -1.41 12.25 -3.13
C ASP A 53 -1.29 11.52 -4.47
N ALA A 54 -1.30 10.18 -4.47
CA ALA A 54 -1.27 9.38 -5.70
C ALA A 54 -2.49 9.63 -6.61
N VAL A 55 -3.68 9.64 -6.02
CA VAL A 55 -4.96 9.83 -6.73
C VAL A 55 -5.14 11.26 -7.21
N THR A 56 -4.77 12.24 -6.40
CA THR A 56 -4.94 13.67 -6.73
C THR A 56 -3.95 14.12 -7.80
N ASN A 57 -2.72 13.61 -7.74
CA ASN A 57 -1.64 14.01 -8.65
C ASN A 57 -1.43 13.04 -9.82
N ASP A 58 -2.37 12.11 -10.06
CA ASP A 58 -2.32 11.12 -11.14
C ASP A 58 -0.94 10.44 -11.27
N LYS A 59 -0.38 10.01 -10.14
CA LYS A 59 0.93 9.36 -10.07
C LYS A 59 0.83 7.93 -9.55
N GLU A 60 1.89 7.18 -9.78
CA GLU A 60 2.01 5.82 -9.26
C GLU A 60 2.00 5.81 -7.74
N LEU A 61 1.28 4.86 -7.15
CA LEU A 61 1.39 4.55 -5.74
C LEU A 61 2.48 3.49 -5.56
N ILE A 62 3.60 3.85 -4.93
CA ILE A 62 4.77 2.98 -4.76
C ILE A 62 4.94 2.61 -3.29
N CYS A 63 4.48 1.42 -2.94
CA CYS A 63 4.48 0.89 -1.56
C CYS A 63 5.41 -0.33 -1.42
N VAL A 64 6.55 -0.30 -2.11
CA VAL A 64 7.49 -1.43 -2.14
C VAL A 64 8.00 -1.74 -0.74
N GLY A 65 7.74 -2.96 -0.27
CA GLY A 65 8.24 -3.45 1.01
C GLY A 65 7.52 -2.90 2.24
N TYR A 66 6.36 -2.27 2.09
CA TYR A 66 5.65 -1.63 3.19
C TYR A 66 5.13 -2.66 4.19
N TYR A 67 5.13 -2.33 5.48
CA TYR A 67 4.41 -3.05 6.53
C TYR A 67 3.16 -2.27 6.87
N LEU A 68 2.02 -2.72 6.37
CA LEU A 68 0.74 -2.04 6.50
C LEU A 68 -0.12 -2.75 7.56
N PRO A 69 -0.73 -1.99 8.50
CA PRO A 69 -1.68 -2.52 9.46
C PRO A 69 -2.99 -2.90 8.76
N GLU A 70 -4.11 -2.90 9.49
CA GLU A 70 -5.43 -3.00 8.87
C GLU A 70 -5.71 -1.77 7.99
N ILE A 71 -5.99 -2.00 6.71
CA ILE A 71 -6.35 -0.99 5.71
C ILE A 71 -7.76 -1.30 5.20
N ASP A 72 -8.63 -0.29 5.17
CA ASP A 72 -9.97 -0.43 4.61
C ASP A 72 -10.27 0.73 3.66
N PHE A 73 -10.18 0.46 2.36
CA PHE A 73 -10.45 1.46 1.34
C PHE A 73 -11.94 1.84 1.23
N ARG A 74 -12.86 0.96 1.64
CA ARG A 74 -14.29 1.29 1.66
C ARG A 74 -14.57 2.32 2.74
N ASP A 75 -14.12 2.05 3.97
CA ASP A 75 -14.19 3.02 5.08
C ASP A 75 -13.48 4.32 4.70
N PHE A 76 -12.29 4.23 4.11
CA PHE A 76 -11.54 5.41 3.69
C PHE A 76 -12.29 6.25 2.64
N ALA A 77 -12.88 5.61 1.61
CA ALA A 77 -13.68 6.29 0.60
C ALA A 77 -14.87 7.05 1.24
N ASP A 78 -15.58 6.39 2.16
CA ASP A 78 -16.69 6.98 2.90
C ASP A 78 -16.20 8.18 3.75
N ARG A 79 -15.07 8.04 4.47
CA ARG A 79 -14.44 9.12 5.28
C ARG A 79 -14.11 10.37 4.48
N ILE A 80 -13.69 10.22 3.21
CA ILE A 80 -13.34 11.35 2.34
C ILE A 80 -14.48 11.78 1.40
N GLY A 81 -15.69 11.25 1.59
CA GLY A 81 -16.87 11.59 0.78
C GLY A 81 -16.75 11.21 -0.69
N LYS A 82 -16.14 10.06 -0.98
CA LYS A 82 -15.97 9.53 -2.34
C LYS A 82 -16.70 8.20 -2.50
N ASP A 83 -17.38 8.03 -3.63
CA ASP A 83 -18.01 6.75 -3.96
C ASP A 83 -16.98 5.65 -4.20
N LYS A 84 -15.82 6.00 -4.76
CA LYS A 84 -14.69 5.12 -5.06
C LYS A 84 -13.35 5.83 -4.95
N ILE A 85 -12.30 5.06 -4.68
CA ILE A 85 -10.91 5.48 -4.84
C ILE A 85 -10.42 4.99 -6.21
N ILE A 86 -10.00 5.92 -7.08
CA ILE A 86 -9.61 5.60 -8.46
C ILE A 86 -8.12 5.85 -8.66
N PHE A 87 -7.35 4.79 -8.83
CA PHE A 87 -5.95 4.87 -9.22
C PHE A 87 -5.84 4.89 -10.75
N LYS A 88 -5.50 6.05 -11.32
CA LYS A 88 -5.30 6.20 -12.77
C LYS A 88 -3.96 5.67 -13.26
N LYS A 89 -3.00 5.48 -12.36
CA LYS A 89 -1.65 4.98 -12.65
C LYS A 89 -1.38 3.66 -11.94
N ARG A 90 -0.31 3.00 -12.34
CA ARG A 90 0.17 1.76 -11.72
C ARG A 90 0.22 1.86 -10.20
N VAL A 91 -0.14 0.76 -9.55
CA VAL A 91 -0.01 0.60 -8.09
C VAL A 91 0.94 -0.56 -7.79
N ILE A 92 1.98 -0.28 -6.99
CA ILE A 92 3.10 -1.17 -6.76
C ILE A 92 3.15 -1.55 -5.27
N PHE A 93 2.66 -2.73 -4.95
CA PHE A 93 2.70 -3.36 -3.64
C PHE A 93 3.74 -4.49 -3.57
N GLU A 94 4.78 -4.44 -4.40
CA GLU A 94 5.83 -5.47 -4.40
C GLU A 94 6.45 -5.63 -3.00
N GLU A 95 6.58 -6.86 -2.51
CA GLU A 95 7.11 -7.18 -1.17
C GLU A 95 6.35 -6.54 0.02
N ALA A 96 5.17 -5.95 -0.20
CA ALA A 96 4.35 -5.38 0.87
C ALA A 96 3.78 -6.47 1.79
N ASN A 97 3.59 -6.12 3.05
CA ASN A 97 3.07 -6.98 4.11
C ASN A 97 1.76 -6.38 4.61
N PHE A 98 0.65 -7.03 4.31
CA PHE A 98 -0.68 -6.62 4.72
C PHE A 98 -1.15 -7.46 5.91
N GLN A 99 -1.60 -6.83 6.99
CA GLN A 99 -2.22 -7.56 8.10
C GLN A 99 -3.70 -7.85 7.84
N LYS A 100 -4.47 -6.83 7.47
CA LYS A 100 -5.80 -6.99 6.88
C LYS A 100 -5.96 -5.92 5.82
N ILE A 101 -6.58 -6.25 4.71
CA ILE A 101 -6.85 -5.25 3.67
C ILE A 101 -8.18 -5.49 2.98
N ASN A 102 -8.97 -4.43 2.88
CA ASN A 102 -10.21 -4.39 2.12
C ASN A 102 -10.02 -3.42 0.95
N PHE A 103 -10.02 -3.93 -0.28
CA PHE A 103 -9.95 -3.15 -1.52
C PHE A 103 -11.33 -2.73 -2.04
N GLY A 104 -12.36 -2.78 -1.19
CA GLY A 104 -13.71 -2.39 -1.59
C GLY A 104 -13.80 -0.95 -2.04
N LYS A 105 -14.62 -0.72 -3.07
CA LYS A 105 -14.78 0.58 -3.74
C LYS A 105 -13.47 1.13 -4.36
N VAL A 106 -12.51 0.28 -4.72
CA VAL A 106 -11.29 0.70 -5.44
C VAL A 106 -11.38 0.36 -6.92
N GLU A 107 -10.97 1.29 -7.78
CA GLU A 107 -10.79 1.09 -9.22
C GLU A 107 -9.32 1.28 -9.59
N PHE A 108 -8.73 0.27 -10.22
CA PHE A 108 -7.37 0.31 -10.76
C PHE A 108 -7.43 0.34 -12.28
N ARG A 109 -7.08 1.50 -12.88
CA ARG A 109 -7.13 1.69 -14.34
C ARG A 109 -5.90 1.19 -15.08
N GLU A 110 -4.80 1.03 -14.35
CA GLU A 110 -3.56 0.45 -14.86
C GLU A 110 -3.16 -0.77 -14.02
N ASN A 111 -2.00 -1.35 -14.34
CA ASN A 111 -1.55 -2.58 -13.72
C ASN A 111 -1.31 -2.44 -12.21
N VAL A 112 -1.63 -3.50 -11.46
CA VAL A 112 -1.36 -3.63 -10.03
C VAL A 112 -0.38 -4.76 -9.78
N TYR A 113 0.66 -4.50 -8.98
CA TYR A 113 1.75 -5.45 -8.74
C TYR A 113 1.81 -5.84 -7.27
N PHE A 114 1.51 -7.11 -6.98
CA PHE A 114 1.63 -7.73 -5.65
C PHE A 114 2.79 -8.72 -5.58
N SER A 115 3.77 -8.63 -6.48
CA SER A 115 4.87 -9.59 -6.56
C SER A 115 5.58 -9.72 -5.20
N LYS A 116 5.70 -10.96 -4.68
CA LYS A 116 6.26 -11.26 -3.34
C LYS A 116 5.54 -10.62 -2.14
N ALA A 117 4.35 -10.03 -2.33
CA ALA A 117 3.56 -9.50 -1.23
C ALA A 117 3.07 -10.62 -0.31
N LYS A 118 2.83 -10.28 0.96
CA LYS A 118 2.32 -11.19 1.99
C LYS A 118 1.03 -10.65 2.56
N PHE A 119 -0.05 -11.41 2.43
CA PHE A 119 -1.34 -11.13 3.06
C PHE A 119 -1.47 -12.02 4.31
N ASN A 120 -1.13 -11.47 5.47
CA ASN A 120 -1.00 -12.20 6.72
C ASN A 120 -2.35 -12.42 7.44
N GLY A 121 -3.39 -11.67 7.08
CA GLY A 121 -4.74 -11.83 7.59
C GLY A 121 -5.79 -11.68 6.49
N ILE A 122 -6.93 -11.09 6.81
CA ILE A 122 -8.09 -11.05 5.91
C ILE A 122 -7.81 -10.15 4.71
N VAL A 123 -7.99 -10.68 3.50
CA VAL A 123 -8.01 -9.91 2.26
C VAL A 123 -9.41 -9.95 1.64
N ARG A 124 -9.92 -8.79 1.22
CA ARG A 124 -11.20 -8.66 0.52
C ARG A 124 -11.04 -7.86 -0.77
N PHE A 125 -11.60 -8.39 -1.85
CA PHE A 125 -11.66 -7.76 -3.17
C PHE A 125 -13.11 -7.47 -3.62
N LEU A 126 -14.05 -7.39 -2.67
CA LEU A 126 -15.46 -7.12 -2.99
C LEU A 126 -15.62 -5.72 -3.62
N GLU A 127 -16.31 -5.61 -4.76
CA GLU A 127 -16.53 -4.33 -5.49
C GLU A 127 -15.25 -3.62 -5.95
N VAL A 128 -14.13 -4.34 -6.04
CA VAL A 128 -12.93 -3.83 -6.71
C VAL A 128 -13.10 -3.93 -8.23
N VAL A 129 -12.60 -2.95 -8.97
CA VAL A 129 -12.53 -2.98 -10.43
C VAL A 129 -11.06 -2.97 -10.86
N PHE A 130 -10.69 -3.89 -11.74
CA PHE A 130 -9.37 -3.96 -12.37
C PHE A 130 -9.53 -3.85 -13.88
N ASP A 131 -9.21 -2.69 -14.45
CA ASP A 131 -9.15 -2.52 -15.92
C ASP A 131 -7.79 -2.95 -16.46
N GLY A 132 -6.75 -2.82 -15.62
CA GLY A 132 -5.38 -3.28 -15.90
C GLY A 132 -5.11 -4.72 -15.45
N LYS A 133 -3.90 -5.20 -15.73
CA LYS A 133 -3.45 -6.54 -15.29
C LYS A 133 -3.08 -6.52 -13.81
N VAL A 134 -3.44 -7.60 -13.11
CA VAL A 134 -3.05 -7.81 -11.70
C VAL A 134 -2.03 -8.93 -11.61
N TYR A 135 -0.88 -8.65 -10.99
CA TYR A 135 0.24 -9.58 -10.90
C TYR A 135 0.46 -10.07 -9.47
N PHE A 136 0.32 -11.38 -9.24
CA PHE A 136 0.51 -12.04 -7.94
C PHE A 136 1.74 -12.97 -7.90
N SER A 137 2.79 -12.66 -8.68
CA SER A 137 3.96 -13.54 -8.76
C SER A 137 4.63 -13.73 -7.40
N ARG A 138 4.71 -14.97 -6.93
CA ARG A 138 5.29 -15.32 -5.60
C ARG A 138 4.58 -14.65 -4.42
N THR A 139 3.32 -14.24 -4.56
CA THR A 139 2.51 -13.71 -3.47
C THR A 139 2.11 -14.83 -2.51
N ALA A 140 2.14 -14.57 -1.20
CA ALA A 140 1.66 -15.49 -0.18
C ALA A 140 0.37 -14.96 0.47
N PHE A 141 -0.65 -15.80 0.55
CA PHE A 141 -1.86 -15.52 1.30
C PHE A 141 -1.90 -16.46 2.51
N MET A 142 -1.74 -15.95 3.72
CA MET A 142 -1.67 -16.77 4.94
C MET A 142 -2.96 -16.68 5.78
N GLY A 143 -3.74 -15.61 5.61
CA GLY A 143 -5.02 -15.44 6.30
C GLY A 143 -6.24 -15.98 5.54
N ARG A 144 -7.43 -15.81 6.14
CA ARG A 144 -8.72 -16.09 5.49
C ARG A 144 -8.91 -15.19 4.27
N ARG A 145 -9.47 -15.75 3.19
CA ARG A 145 -9.64 -15.08 1.90
C ARG A 145 -11.11 -15.07 1.55
N SER A 146 -11.64 -13.92 1.15
CA SER A 146 -12.94 -13.80 0.50
C SER A 146 -12.68 -13.10 -0.83
N PHE A 147 -12.91 -13.82 -1.92
CA PHE A 147 -12.80 -13.27 -3.27
C PHE A 147 -14.16 -12.73 -3.69
#